data_AF-A0A9Q4L0G0-F1
#
_entry.id   AF-A0A9Q4L0G0-F1
#
_cell.length_a   1.000
_cell.length_b   1.000
_cell.length_c   1.000
_cell.angle_alpha   90.00
_cell.angle_beta   90.00
_cell.angle_gamma   90.00
#
_symmetry.space_group_name_H-M   'P 1'
#
loop_
_entity.id
_entity.type
_entity.pdbx_description
1 polymer ?
#
loop_
_entity_poly.entity_id
_entity_poly.type
_entity_poly.pdbx_seq_one_letter_code
_entity_poly.pdbx_strand_id
1 'polypeptide(L)'
;MAIDDTPLDPDGESESVPALSDTECEALHEVELGLEWVQRAQGSLLEFHHATGHGMDHLYRAKELLRATGHDDLADAIRTELLPQGVVDEDRWSYDVLENFQDGLLAETRSLERRVRRDLADGERHVRERRQEREWKHRADES
;
A
#
# COMPACT_ATOMS: atom_id res chain seq x y z
N MET A 1 -28.88 -15.07 -49.00
CA MET A 1 -27.82 -14.84 -48.00
C MET A 1 -27.71 -13.33 -47.88
N ALA A 2 -28.48 -12.75 -46.96
CA ALA A 2 -28.55 -11.30 -46.79
C ALA A 2 -27.35 -10.86 -45.93
N ILE A 3 -26.60 -9.91 -46.46
CA ILE A 3 -25.56 -9.16 -45.78
C ILE A 3 -26.28 -8.13 -44.91
N ASP A 4 -26.10 -8.26 -43.60
CA ASP A 4 -26.63 -7.37 -42.58
C ASP A 4 -25.69 -6.15 -42.47
N ASP A 5 -26.03 -5.09 -43.19
CA ASP A 5 -25.44 -3.76 -43.02
C ASP A 5 -26.07 -3.08 -41.80
N THR A 6 -25.67 -3.53 -40.61
CA THR A 6 -25.88 -2.75 -39.39
C THR A 6 -24.72 -1.75 -39.27
N PRO A 7 -24.97 -0.43 -39.25
CA PRO A 7 -23.91 0.54 -39.05
C PRO A 7 -23.32 0.35 -37.65
N LEU A 8 -21.99 0.20 -37.57
CA LEU A 8 -21.28 0.34 -36.31
C LEU A 8 -21.45 1.80 -35.85
N ASP A 9 -22.12 2.00 -34.72
CA ASP A 9 -22.20 3.30 -34.06
C ASP A 9 -20.77 3.77 -33.74
N PRO A 10 -20.33 4.96 -34.20
CA PRO A 10 -18.97 5.46 -33.97
C PRO A 10 -18.84 6.22 -32.65
N ASP A 11 -19.85 6.20 -31.78
CA ASP A 11 -19.84 6.94 -30.51
C ASP A 11 -19.58 5.99 -29.34
N GLY A 12 -18.34 5.52 -29.25
CA GLY A 12 -17.76 5.05 -28.01
C GLY A 12 -17.41 6.24 -27.10
N GLU A 13 -18.40 7.05 -26.74
CA GLU A 13 -18.27 8.20 -25.84
C GLU A 13 -19.39 8.08 -24.80
N SER A 14 -19.18 8.04 -23.49
CA SER A 14 -18.11 8.49 -22.61
C SER A 14 -18.34 7.71 -21.31
N GLU A 15 -17.30 7.18 -20.64
CA GLU A 15 -17.43 6.81 -19.23
C GLU A 15 -17.92 8.07 -18.50
N SER A 16 -19.22 8.13 -18.20
CA SER A 16 -19.85 9.35 -17.68
C SER A 16 -19.29 9.57 -16.29
N VAL A 17 -18.25 10.39 -16.20
CA VAL A 17 -17.69 10.74 -14.92
C VAL A 17 -18.80 11.38 -14.10
N PRO A 18 -19.10 10.87 -12.89
CA PRO A 18 -20.16 11.41 -12.08
C PRO A 18 -19.98 12.91 -11.91
N ALA A 19 -21.10 13.64 -11.95
CA ALA A 19 -21.13 15.10 -11.82
C ALA A 19 -20.88 15.52 -10.36
N LEU A 20 -19.68 15.22 -9.87
CA LEU A 20 -19.13 15.70 -8.60
C LEU A 20 -18.85 17.19 -8.67
N SER A 21 -19.16 17.91 -7.59
CA SER A 21 -18.58 19.22 -7.34
C SER A 21 -17.05 19.14 -7.22
N ASP A 22 -16.36 20.26 -7.43
CA ASP A 22 -14.90 20.32 -7.29
C ASP A 22 -14.47 19.93 -5.87
N THR A 23 -15.21 20.33 -4.85
CA THR A 23 -14.94 19.98 -3.45
C THR A 23 -15.10 18.48 -3.19
N GLU A 24 -16.13 17.82 -3.77
CA GLU A 24 -16.29 16.37 -3.63
C GLU A 24 -15.20 15.60 -4.39
N CYS A 25 -14.81 16.10 -5.56
CA CYS A 25 -13.72 15.55 -6.35
C CYS A 25 -12.38 15.67 -5.61
N GLU A 26 -12.11 16.82 -4.97
CA GLU A 26 -10.94 17.04 -4.13
C GLU A 26 -10.95 16.12 -2.91
N ALA A 27 -12.09 16.01 -2.20
CA ALA A 27 -12.20 15.16 -1.03
C ALA A 27 -12.00 13.68 -1.35
N LEU A 28 -12.55 13.18 -2.47
CA LEU A 28 -12.32 11.83 -2.94
C LEU A 28 -10.84 11.58 -3.22
N HIS A 29 -10.19 12.50 -3.93
CA HIS A 29 -8.77 12.41 -4.26
C HIS A 29 -7.88 12.41 -3.00
N GLU A 30 -8.16 13.26 -2.01
CA GLU A 30 -7.42 13.29 -0.74
C GLU A 30 -7.56 11.97 0.04
N VAL A 31 -8.72 11.31 -0.02
CA VAL A 31 -8.92 9.98 0.57
C VAL A 31 -8.11 8.91 -0.18
N GLU A 32 -8.11 8.95 -1.51
CA GLU A 32 -7.29 8.05 -2.34
C GLU A 32 -5.79 8.22 -2.04
N LEU A 33 -5.28 9.46 -2.02
CA LEU A 33 -3.90 9.79 -1.66
C LEU A 33 -3.57 9.35 -0.22
N GLY A 34 -4.47 9.58 0.72
CA GLY A 34 -4.30 9.12 2.10
C GLY A 34 -4.10 7.60 2.17
N LEU A 35 -4.89 6.83 1.43
CA LEU A 35 -4.73 5.38 1.33
C LEU A 35 -3.37 5.00 0.71
N GLU A 36 -2.94 5.68 -0.35
CA GLU A 36 -1.63 5.44 -0.98
C GLU A 36 -0.48 5.64 -0.01
N TRP A 37 -0.50 6.71 0.80
CA TRP A 37 0.51 6.96 1.81
C TRP A 37 0.53 5.90 2.93
N VAL A 38 -0.65 5.43 3.37
CA VAL A 38 -0.75 4.34 4.36
C VAL A 38 -0.21 3.03 3.76
N GLN A 39 -0.48 2.74 2.48
CA GLN A 39 0.11 1.60 1.79
C GLN A 39 1.63 1.72 1.64
N ARG A 40 2.13 2.92 1.37
CA ARG A 40 3.58 3.19 1.34
C ARG A 40 4.23 2.92 2.70
N ALA A 41 3.59 3.34 3.79
CA ALA A 41 4.06 3.06 5.15
C ALA A 41 4.11 1.54 5.44
N GLN A 42 3.12 0.76 4.98
CA GLN A 42 3.17 -0.71 5.05
C GLN A 42 4.41 -1.26 4.33
N GLY A 43 4.76 -0.71 3.16
CA GLY A 43 5.98 -1.10 2.44
C GLY A 43 7.25 -0.92 3.29
N SER A 44 7.35 0.20 4.00
CA SER A 44 8.47 0.44 4.93
C SER A 44 8.49 -0.52 6.12
N LEU A 45 7.31 -0.93 6.64
CA LEU A 45 7.24 -1.94 7.71
C LEU A 45 7.65 -3.33 7.23
N LEU A 46 7.33 -3.68 5.97
CA LEU A 46 7.78 -4.94 5.38
C LEU A 46 9.30 -4.95 5.19
N GLU A 47 9.87 -3.85 4.71
CA GLU A 47 11.32 -3.68 4.60
C GLU A 47 12.00 -3.78 5.96
N PHE A 48 11.45 -3.09 6.98
CA PHE A 48 11.90 -3.19 8.36
C PHE A 48 11.87 -4.64 8.87
N HIS A 49 10.76 -5.36 8.68
CA HIS A 49 10.63 -6.76 9.08
C HIS A 49 11.71 -7.65 8.44
N HIS A 50 11.91 -7.55 7.13
CA HIS A 50 12.93 -8.33 6.43
C HIS A 50 14.35 -7.97 6.87
N ALA A 51 14.65 -6.69 7.02
CA ALA A 51 15.97 -6.23 7.46
C ALA A 51 16.29 -6.72 8.87
N THR A 52 15.32 -6.65 9.79
CA THR A 52 15.44 -7.20 11.15
C THR A 52 15.68 -8.71 11.11
N GLY A 53 14.86 -9.46 10.36
CA GLY A 53 15.02 -10.92 10.23
C GLY A 53 16.41 -11.29 9.71
N HIS A 54 16.89 -10.60 8.68
CA HIS A 54 18.22 -10.83 8.14
C HIS A 54 19.33 -10.54 9.16
N GLY A 55 19.21 -9.45 9.94
CA GLY A 55 20.14 -9.16 11.04
C GLY A 55 20.15 -10.27 12.11
N MET A 56 18.98 -10.80 12.46
CA MET A 56 18.84 -11.89 13.43
C MET A 56 19.47 -13.20 12.93
N ASP A 57 19.39 -13.50 11.64
CA ASP A 57 20.09 -14.64 11.03
C ASP A 57 21.61 -14.53 11.18
N HIS A 58 22.17 -13.34 10.96
CA HIS A 58 23.61 -13.10 11.17
C HIS A 58 24.01 -13.25 12.63
N LEU A 59 23.20 -12.76 13.58
CA LEU A 59 23.43 -12.96 15.01
C LEU A 59 23.38 -14.43 15.39
N TYR A 60 22.40 -15.16 14.88
CA TYR A 60 22.28 -16.60 15.08
C TYR A 60 23.52 -17.34 14.58
N ARG A 61 24.02 -16.97 13.40
CA ARG A 61 25.25 -17.54 12.84
C ARG A 61 26.49 -17.14 13.64
N ALA A 62 26.60 -15.88 14.06
CA ALA A 62 27.71 -15.39 14.86
C ALA A 62 27.82 -16.14 16.19
N LYS A 63 26.69 -16.40 16.86
CA LYS A 63 26.61 -17.25 18.06
C LYS A 63 27.28 -18.62 17.84
N GLU A 64 27.00 -19.31 16.74
CA GLU A 64 27.61 -20.61 16.43
C GLU A 64 29.12 -20.51 16.22
N LEU A 65 29.57 -19.50 15.48
CA LEU A 65 30.98 -19.26 15.20
C LEU A 65 31.77 -18.93 16.48
N LEU A 66 31.22 -18.06 17.33
CA LEU A 66 31.81 -17.68 18.61
C LEU A 66 32.01 -18.91 19.50
N ARG A 67 30.98 -19.76 19.62
CA ARG A 67 31.06 -21.02 20.36
C ARG A 67 32.12 -21.97 19.77
N ALA A 68 32.19 -22.09 18.44
CA ALA A 68 33.20 -22.92 17.78
C ALA A 68 34.64 -22.43 18.02
N THR A 69 34.81 -21.13 18.30
CA THR A 69 36.11 -20.51 18.61
C THR A 69 36.40 -20.38 20.11
N GLY A 70 35.54 -20.92 20.98
CA GLY A 70 35.73 -20.91 22.44
C GLY A 70 35.28 -19.62 23.15
N HIS A 71 34.54 -18.74 22.48
CA HIS A 71 33.97 -17.52 23.06
C HIS A 71 32.54 -17.78 23.56
N ASP A 72 32.40 -18.70 24.50
CA ASP A 72 31.08 -19.15 24.99
C ASP A 72 30.27 -18.04 25.65
N ASP A 73 30.89 -17.14 26.42
CA ASP A 73 30.19 -16.04 27.09
C ASP A 73 29.52 -15.09 26.08
N LEU A 74 30.18 -14.79 24.96
CA LEU A 74 29.62 -13.95 23.90
C LEU A 74 28.50 -14.68 23.13
N ALA A 75 28.67 -15.99 22.89
CA ALA A 75 27.63 -16.80 22.26
C ALA A 75 26.38 -16.87 23.15
N ASP A 76 26.56 -17.01 24.47
CA ASP A 76 25.44 -17.04 25.40
C ASP A 76 24.76 -15.67 25.52
N ALA A 77 25.50 -14.56 25.54
CA ALA A 77 24.92 -13.22 25.49
C ALA A 77 24.02 -13.03 24.24
N ILE A 78 24.48 -13.43 23.05
CA ILE A 78 23.63 -13.38 21.84
C ILE A 78 22.37 -14.25 22.03
N ARG A 79 22.52 -15.46 22.57
CA ARG A 79 21.42 -16.41 22.74
C ARG A 79 20.36 -15.94 23.75
N THR A 80 20.77 -15.35 24.86
CA THR A 80 19.87 -15.03 25.97
C THR A 80 19.43 -13.58 25.98
N GLU A 81 20.24 -12.67 25.45
CA GLU A 81 19.99 -11.23 25.54
C GLU A 81 19.54 -10.61 24.22
N LEU A 82 20.01 -11.10 23.06
CA LEU A 82 19.68 -10.49 21.76
C LEU A 82 18.64 -11.26 20.97
N LEU A 83 18.84 -12.56 20.78
CA LEU A 83 17.93 -13.38 19.97
C LEU A 83 16.48 -13.42 20.48
N PRO A 84 16.19 -13.30 21.79
CA PRO A 84 14.81 -13.24 22.28
C PRO A 84 14.18 -11.84 22.22
N GLN A 85 14.92 -10.78 21.88
CA GLN A 85 14.40 -9.41 21.96
C GLN A 85 13.41 -9.11 20.83
N GLY A 86 12.24 -8.61 21.21
CA GLY A 86 11.36 -7.91 20.29
C GLY A 86 11.91 -6.53 19.89
N VAL A 87 11.20 -5.87 18.97
CA VAL A 87 11.62 -4.61 18.34
C VAL A 87 10.97 -3.36 18.92
N VAL A 88 9.90 -3.53 19.72
CA VAL A 88 9.23 -2.43 20.43
C VAL A 88 9.42 -2.58 21.93
N ASP A 89 9.19 -3.78 22.43
CA ASP A 89 9.48 -4.26 23.77
C ASP A 89 9.95 -5.71 23.67
N GLU A 90 10.12 -6.39 24.81
CA GLU A 90 10.62 -7.77 24.85
C GLU A 90 9.71 -8.76 24.11
N ASP A 91 8.41 -8.48 23.99
CA ASP A 91 7.42 -9.45 23.48
C ASP A 91 7.03 -9.23 22.01
N ARG A 92 7.08 -7.99 21.51
CA ARG A 92 6.58 -7.65 20.17
C ARG A 92 7.65 -7.75 19.10
N TRP A 93 7.44 -8.67 18.17
CA TRP A 93 8.29 -8.90 17.01
C TRP A 93 7.98 -7.97 15.85
N SER A 94 8.89 -7.87 14.89
CA SER A 94 8.69 -7.01 13.71
C SER A 94 7.50 -7.44 12.86
N TYR A 95 7.14 -8.73 12.84
CA TYR A 95 5.92 -9.20 12.17
C TYR A 95 4.67 -8.77 12.93
N ASP A 96 4.67 -8.76 14.28
CA ASP A 96 3.54 -8.27 15.07
C ASP A 96 3.26 -6.79 14.77
N VAL A 97 4.31 -5.98 14.60
CA VAL A 97 4.16 -4.57 14.22
C VAL A 97 3.53 -4.43 12.83
N LEU A 98 3.97 -5.26 11.86
CA LEU A 98 3.44 -5.26 10.50
C LEU A 98 1.96 -5.71 10.48
N GLU A 99 1.64 -6.82 11.13
CA GLU A 99 0.29 -7.38 11.19
C GLU A 99 -0.69 -6.41 11.86
N ASN A 100 -0.31 -5.84 13.02
CA ASN A 100 -1.14 -4.84 13.70
C ASN A 100 -1.38 -3.59 12.83
N PHE A 101 -0.41 -3.18 12.01
CA PHE A 101 -0.60 -2.08 11.07
C PHE A 101 -1.55 -2.45 9.92
N GLN A 102 -1.41 -3.68 9.39
CA GLN A 102 -2.23 -4.21 8.30
C GLN A 102 -3.68 -4.39 8.70
N ASP A 103 -3.92 -5.01 9.86
CA ASP A 103 -5.24 -5.33 10.39
C ASP A 103 -5.93 -4.11 11.04
N GLY A 104 -5.13 -3.14 11.49
CA GLY A 104 -5.62 -1.88 12.04
C GLY A 104 -5.73 -0.78 10.98
N LEU A 105 -4.79 0.16 11.01
CA LEU A 105 -4.87 1.41 10.24
C LEU A 105 -5.12 1.16 8.75
N LEU A 106 -4.38 0.24 8.13
CA LEU A 106 -4.51 0.00 6.69
C LEU A 106 -5.88 -0.60 6.32
N ALA A 107 -6.40 -1.56 7.09
CA ALA A 107 -7.71 -2.15 6.84
C ALA A 107 -8.83 -1.11 6.97
N GLU A 108 -8.75 -0.25 7.99
CA GLU A 108 -9.72 0.83 8.22
C GLU A 108 -9.66 1.90 7.12
N THR A 109 -8.46 2.36 6.74
CA THR A 109 -8.30 3.32 5.63
C THR A 109 -8.82 2.75 4.30
N ARG A 110 -8.55 1.48 3.99
CA ARG A 110 -9.10 0.80 2.80
C ARG A 110 -10.63 0.73 2.84
N SER A 111 -11.20 0.49 4.02
CA SER A 111 -12.65 0.40 4.17
C SER A 111 -13.32 1.77 4.01
N LEU A 112 -12.71 2.82 4.55
CA LEU A 112 -13.16 4.19 4.38
C LEU A 112 -13.07 4.63 2.91
N GLU A 113 -11.94 4.43 2.24
CA GLU A 113 -11.78 4.77 0.81
C GLU A 113 -12.86 4.12 -0.04
N ARG A 114 -13.07 2.80 0.12
CA ARG A 114 -14.10 2.07 -0.63
C ARG A 114 -15.51 2.58 -0.37
N ARG A 115 -15.77 3.13 0.81
CA ARG A 115 -17.06 3.73 1.14
C ARG A 115 -17.19 5.09 0.46
N VAL A 116 -16.22 5.98 0.64
CA VAL A 116 -16.22 7.34 0.05
C VAL A 116 -16.34 7.26 -1.47
N ARG A 117 -15.55 6.39 -2.12
CA ARG A 117 -15.61 6.21 -3.58
C ARG A 117 -16.95 5.68 -4.06
N ARG A 118 -17.59 4.80 -3.31
CA ARG A 118 -18.93 4.28 -3.65
C ARG A 118 -20.00 5.36 -3.49
N ASP A 119 -19.94 6.11 -2.40
CA ASP A 119 -20.95 7.11 -2.06
C ASP A 119 -20.86 8.35 -2.96
N LEU A 120 -19.65 8.72 -3.42
CA LEU A 120 -19.43 9.91 -4.24
C LEU A 120 -19.33 9.60 -5.74
N ALA A 121 -18.67 8.51 -6.12
CA ALA A 121 -18.28 8.25 -7.50
C ALA A 121 -18.84 6.95 -8.07
N ASP A 122 -19.88 6.37 -7.46
CA ASP A 122 -20.48 5.08 -7.87
C ASP A 122 -19.45 3.93 -8.01
N GLY A 123 -18.32 4.05 -7.29
CA GLY A 123 -17.24 3.07 -7.35
C GLY A 123 -16.14 3.38 -8.37
N GLU A 124 -16.24 4.44 -9.18
CA GLU A 124 -15.19 4.86 -10.10
C GLU A 124 -13.94 5.35 -9.36
N ARG A 125 -12.77 4.82 -9.72
CA ARG A 125 -11.45 5.23 -9.18
C ARG A 125 -10.89 6.40 -9.98
N HIS A 126 -9.99 7.24 -9.46
CA HIS A 126 -9.26 8.22 -10.27
C HIS A 126 -10.15 9.23 -11.03
N VAL A 127 -11.24 9.66 -10.40
CA VAL A 127 -12.19 10.59 -11.04
C VAL A 127 -11.51 11.93 -11.37
N ARG A 128 -10.65 12.43 -10.47
CA ARG A 128 -9.92 13.68 -10.64
C ARG A 128 -8.93 13.60 -11.81
N GLU A 129 -8.12 12.55 -11.86
CA GLU A 129 -7.10 12.34 -12.88
C GLU A 129 -7.75 12.20 -14.26
N ARG A 130 -8.86 11.46 -14.36
CA ARG A 130 -9.62 11.38 -15.62
C ARG A 130 -10.21 12.73 -16.07
N ARG A 131 -10.65 13.59 -15.14
CA ARG A 131 -11.09 14.97 -15.47
C ARG A 131 -9.92 15.80 -16.03
N GLN A 132 -8.77 15.76 -15.35
CA GLN A 132 -7.56 16.47 -15.77
C GLN A 132 -7.05 15.97 -17.13
N GLU A 133 -7.06 14.66 -17.37
CA GLU A 133 -6.69 14.07 -18.66
C GLU A 133 -7.58 14.60 -19.80
N ARG A 134 -8.90 14.70 -19.59
CA ARG A 134 -9.82 15.26 -20.59
C ARG A 134 -9.55 16.72 -20.89
N GLU A 135 -9.25 17.54 -19.89
CA GLU A 135 -8.88 18.95 -20.08
C GLU A 135 -7.57 19.08 -20.87
N TRP A 136 -6.60 18.21 -20.63
CA TRP A 136 -5.35 18.20 -21.39
C TRP A 136 -5.58 17.86 -22.86
N LYS A 137 -6.41 16.85 -23.14
CA LYS A 137 -6.78 16.46 -24.51
C LYS A 137 -7.51 17.59 -25.23
N HIS A 138 -8.52 18.19 -24.60
CA HIS A 138 -9.28 19.29 -25.18
C HIS A 138 -8.40 20.48 -25.55
N ARG A 139 -7.47 20.89 -24.67
CA ARG A 139 -6.52 21.98 -24.96
C ARG A 139 -5.53 21.64 -26.08
N ALA A 140 -5.20 20.37 -26.26
CA ALA A 140 -4.33 19.93 -27.34
C ALA A 140 -5.05 19.96 -28.70
N ASP A 141 -6.35 19.63 -28.73
CA ASP A 141 -7.17 19.65 -29.96
C ASP A 141 -7.52 21.08 -30.42
N GLU A 142 -7.48 22.06 -29.50
CA GLU A 142 -7.69 23.49 -29.80
C GLU A 142 -6.41 24.24 -30.25
N SER A 143 -5.23 23.58 -30.21
CA SER A 143 -3.92 24.16 -30.56
C SER A 143 -3.47 23.84 -31.99
#